data_AF-A0A5N9BT24-F1
#
_entry.id   AF-A0A5N9BT24-F1
#
_cell.length_a   1.000
_cell.length_b   1.000
_cell.length_c   1.000
_cell.angle_alpha   90.00
_cell.angle_beta   90.00
_cell.angle_gamma   90.00
#
_symmetry.space_group_name_H-M   'P 1'
#
loop_
_entity.id
_entity.type
_entity.pdbx_description
1 polymer ?
#
loop_
_entity_poly.entity_id
_entity_poly.type
_entity_poly.pdbx_seq_one_letter_code
_entity_poly.pdbx_strand_id
1 'polypeptide(L)' 'MSDKEDIALIAHLMRRAGFGASREELEDRAAKGYEATVEELLYPEDQPPIDDDILYRFLPG' A
#
# COMPACT_ATOMS: atom_id res chain seq x y z
N MET A 1 14.74 6.78 15.44
CA MET A 1 14.79 5.30 15.55
C MET A 1 13.41 4.70 15.29
N SER A 2 12.34 5.34 15.76
CA SER A 2 10.93 5.06 15.41
C SER A 2 10.72 4.76 13.93
N ASP A 3 11.22 5.61 13.04
CA ASP A 3 10.88 5.53 11.62
C ASP A 3 11.29 4.21 10.96
N LYS A 4 12.41 3.60 11.39
CA LYS A 4 12.86 2.30 10.85
C LYS A 4 11.98 1.15 11.35
N GLU A 5 11.50 1.23 12.59
CA GLU A 5 10.61 0.24 13.18
C GLU A 5 9.21 0.35 12.57
N ASP A 6 8.72 1.57 12.34
CA ASP A 6 7.45 1.84 11.67
C ASP A 6 7.45 1.32 10.23
N ILE A 7 8.50 1.59 9.45
CA ILE A 7 8.67 1.03 8.10
C ILE A 7 8.69 -0.51 8.15
N ALA A 8 9.39 -1.11 9.12
CA ALA A 8 9.45 -2.56 9.25
C ALA A 8 8.07 -3.17 9.60
N LEU A 9 7.29 -2.48 10.45
CA LEU A 9 5.93 -2.87 10.83
C LEU A 9 4.98 -2.81 9.64
N ILE A 10 4.96 -1.70 8.90
CA ILE A 10 4.15 -1.56 7.67
C ILE A 10 4.57 -2.61 6.64
N ALA A 11 5.88 -2.85 6.47
CA ALA A 11 6.36 -3.86 5.54
C ALA A 11 5.90 -5.27 5.93
N HIS A 12 5.84 -5.57 7.23
CA HIS A 12 5.28 -6.83 7.72
C HIS A 12 3.78 -6.92 7.43
N LEU A 13 3.02 -5.86 7.71
CA LEU A 13 1.58 -5.78 7.42
C LEU A 13 1.30 -6.03 5.93
N MET A 14 1.94 -5.29 5.02
CA MET A 14 1.72 -5.41 3.58
C MET A 14 1.94 -6.85 3.10
N ARG A 15 3.08 -7.45 3.47
CA ARG A 15 3.39 -8.85 3.10
C ARG A 15 2.36 -9.84 3.64
N ARG A 16 1.80 -9.61 4.82
CA ARG A 16 0.80 -10.50 5.45
C ARG A 16 -0.60 -10.31 4.88
N ALA A 17 -0.95 -9.09 4.49
CA ALA A 17 -2.20 -8.78 3.81
C ALA A 17 -2.20 -9.19 2.33
N GLY A 18 -1.09 -9.73 1.81
CA GLY A 18 -0.98 -10.18 0.42
C GLY A 18 -0.55 -9.08 -0.56
N PHE A 19 -0.15 -7.91 -0.05
CA PHE A 19 0.34 -6.79 -0.84
C PHE A 19 1.88 -6.75 -0.88
N GLY A 20 2.41 -6.31 -2.01
CA GLY A 20 3.79 -5.82 -2.12
C GLY A 20 3.81 -4.31 -1.94
N ALA A 21 4.95 -3.77 -1.54
CA ALA A 21 5.21 -2.34 -1.56
C ALA A 21 6.71 -2.12 -1.78
N SER A 22 7.04 -1.14 -2.62
CA SER A 22 8.38 -0.59 -2.75
C SER A 22 8.81 0.10 -1.46
N ARG A 23 10.11 0.40 -1.34
CA ARG A 23 10.64 1.09 -0.16
C ARG A 23 10.01 2.47 0.04
N GLU A 24 9.79 3.20 -1.05
CA GLU A 24 9.16 4.53 -1.04
C GLU A 24 7.72 4.45 -0.51
N GLU A 25 6.91 3.52 -1.04
CA GLU A 25 5.53 3.34 -0.57
C GLU A 25 5.46 2.93 0.91
N LEU A 26 6.44 2.16 1.39
CA LEU A 26 6.53 1.80 2.81
C LEU A 26 6.87 3.01 3.69
N GLU A 27 7.70 3.93 3.20
CA GLU A 27 8.04 5.17 3.89
C GLU A 27 6.82 6.11 3.96
N ASP A 28 6.09 6.27 2.85
CA ASP A 28 4.87 7.07 2.80
C ASP A 28 3.78 6.53 3.73
N ARG A 29 3.57 5.21 3.72
CA ARG A 29 2.58 4.55 4.59
C ARG A 29 3.01 4.58 6.06
N ALA A 30 4.30 4.44 6.36
CA ALA A 30 4.80 4.62 7.72
C ALA A 30 4.60 6.06 8.21
N ALA A 31 4.82 7.06 7.35
CA ALA A 31 4.53 8.46 7.66
C ALA A 31 3.03 8.72 7.87
N LYS A 32 2.16 8.00 7.15
CA LYS A 32 0.70 8.05 7.31
C LYS A 32 0.22 7.37 8.61
N GLY A 33 0.96 6.37 9.08
CA GLY A 33 0.67 5.61 10.29
C GLY A 33 -0.03 4.28 10.02
N TYR A 34 0.05 3.40 11.03
CA TYR A 34 -0.41 2.02 10.93
C TYR A 34 -1.92 1.90 10.76
N GLU A 35 -2.70 2.52 11.63
CA GLU A 35 -4.16 2.44 11.62
C GLU A 35 -4.73 2.98 10.31
N ALA A 36 -4.26 4.13 9.86
CA ALA A 36 -4.69 4.70 8.59
C ALA A 36 -4.33 3.82 7.39
N THR A 37 -3.18 3.12 7.44
CA THR A 37 -2.83 2.12 6.43
C THR A 37 -3.78 0.92 6.48
N VAL A 38 -4.14 0.44 7.67
CA VAL A 38 -5.08 -0.69 7.83
C VAL A 38 -6.46 -0.34 7.27
N GLU A 39 -6.99 0.85 7.58
CA GLU A 39 -8.28 1.30 7.06
C GLU A 39 -8.32 1.28 5.52
N GLU A 40 -7.27 1.78 4.86
CA GLU A 40 -7.19 1.72 3.39
C GLU A 40 -7.16 0.31 2.81
N LEU A 41 -6.54 -0.64 3.52
CA LEU A 41 -6.49 -2.04 3.10
C LEU A 41 -7.83 -2.74 3.31
N LEU A 42 -8.62 -2.30 4.29
CA LEU A 42 -9.94 -2.86 4.57
C LEU A 42 -11.03 -2.34 3.63
N TYR A 43 -10.88 -1.10 3.14
CA TYR A 43 -11.85 -0.44 2.25
C TYR A 43 -11.24 -0.06 0.90
N PRO A 44 -10.82 -1.04 0.08
CA PRO A 44 -10.24 -0.77 -1.24
C PRO A 44 -11.20 -0.07 -2.20
N GLU A 45 -12.52 -0.14 -1.99
CA GLU A 45 -13.53 0.56 -2.77
C GLU A 45 -13.48 2.09 -2.64
N ASP A 46 -12.85 2.61 -1.57
CA ASP A 46 -12.65 4.05 -1.37
C ASP A 46 -11.45 4.60 -2.17
N GLN A 47 -10.67 3.72 -2.80
CA GLN A 47 -9.56 4.12 -3.64
C GLN A 47 -10.06 4.67 -4.98
N PRO A 48 -9.30 5.59 -5.61
CA PRO A 48 -9.62 6.06 -6.95
C PRO A 48 -9.75 4.89 -7.94
N PRO A 49 -10.69 4.97 -8.90
CA PRO A 49 -10.80 3.96 -9.94
C PRO A 49 -9.50 3.89 -10.75
N ILE A 50 -9.15 2.68 -11.17
CA ILE A 50 -8.03 2.46 -12.08
C ILE A 50 -8.39 3.04 -13.45
N ASP A 51 -7.40 3.61 -14.13
CA ASP A 51 -7.54 4.00 -15.53
C ASP A 51 -7.52 2.74 -16.41
N ASP A 52 -8.69 2.38 -16.95
CA ASP A 52 -8.87 1.20 -17.79
C ASP A 52 -7.99 1.23 -19.05
N ASP A 53 -7.77 2.40 -19.67
CA ASP A 53 -6.93 2.52 -20.86
C ASP A 53 -5.46 2.21 -20.53
N ILE A 54 -5.00 2.61 -19.34
CA ILE A 54 -3.66 2.25 -18.84
C ILE A 54 -3.62 0.77 -18.48
N LEU A 55 -4.64 0.25 -17.79
CA LEU A 55 -4.71 -1.15 -17.38
C LEU A 55 -4.61 -2.08 -18.59
N TYR A 56 -5.45 -1.88 -19.60
CA TYR A 56 -5.47 -2.70 -20.81
C TYR A 56 -4.22 -2.53 -21.68
N ARG A 57 -3.51 -1.40 -21.57
CA ARG A 57 -2.20 -1.23 -22.22
C ARG A 57 -1.14 -2.19 -21.65
N PHE A 58 -1.13 -2.43 -20.34
CA PHE A 58 -0.15 -3.29 -19.67
C PHE A 58 -0.63 -4.75 -19.50
N LEU A 59 -1.94 -4.96 -19.36
CA LEU A 59 -2.60 -6.26 -19.19
C LEU A 59 -3.69 -6.45 -20.27
N PRO A 60 -3.30 -6.69 -21.54
CA PRO A 60 -4.24 -6.71 -22.68
C PRO A 60 -5.18 -7.91 -22.76
N GLY A 61 -4.97 -8.95 -21.94
CA GLY A 61 -5.72 -10.22 -22.00
C GLY A 61 -5.05 -11.30 -22.86
#